data_AF-A0A6D2INT8-F1
#
_entry.id   AF-A0A6D2INT8-F1
#
_cell.length_a   1.000
_cell.length_b   1.000
_cell.length_c   1.000
_cell.angle_alpha   90.00
_cell.angle_beta   90.00
_cell.angle_gamma   90.00
#
_symmetry.space_group_name_H-M   'P 1'
#
loop_
_entity.id
_entity.type
_entity.pdbx_description
1 polymer ?
#
loop_
_entity_poly.entity_id
_entity_poly.type
_entity_poly.pdbx_seq_one_letter_code
_entity_poly.pdbx_strand_id
1 'polypeptide(L)'
;MEANHVKYDPDIRPLQAYTWKVKCTQKLQHFIWQVLTGCISVGARLRSRGIQIDPQCVQCGMAPETVNHMLFECPPALQVWALSPIPTAFDHFPT
;
A
#
# COMPACT_ATOMS: atom_id res chain seq x y z
N MET A 1 -38.10 4.32 3.98
CA MET A 1 -37.46 3.14 4.61
C MET A 1 -36.07 3.04 4.02
N GLU A 2 -35.12 3.79 4.57
CA GLU A 2 -33.75 3.82 4.06
C GLU A 2 -32.95 2.71 4.76
N ALA A 3 -32.45 1.76 3.99
CA ALA A 3 -31.62 0.69 4.51
C ALA A 3 -30.27 1.27 4.97
N ASN A 4 -29.99 1.20 6.27
CA ASN A 4 -28.67 1.44 6.83
C ASN A 4 -27.70 0.38 6.29
N HIS A 5 -27.02 0.69 5.19
CA HIS A 5 -25.97 -0.15 4.63
C HIS A 5 -24.69 0.04 5.47
N VAL A 6 -24.62 -0.64 6.61
CA VAL A 6 -23.38 -0.75 7.39
C VAL A 6 -22.34 -1.42 6.50
N LYS A 7 -21.36 -0.65 6.00
CA LYS A 7 -20.21 -1.21 5.30
C LYS A 7 -19.34 -1.93 6.33
N TYR A 8 -19.37 -3.26 6.32
CA TYR A 8 -18.36 -4.07 7.00
C TYR A 8 -17.04 -3.87 6.26
N ASP A 9 -16.15 -3.08 6.85
CA ASP A 9 -14.78 -3.00 6.36
C ASP A 9 -14.08 -4.34 6.65
N PRO A 10 -13.36 -4.93 5.69
CA PRO A 10 -12.63 -6.17 5.94
C PRO A 10 -11.62 -5.99 7.07
N ASP A 11 -11.68 -6.87 8.07
CA ASP A 11 -10.76 -6.82 9.20
C ASP A 11 -9.32 -7.13 8.75
N ILE A 12 -8.42 -6.15 8.87
CA ILE A 12 -7.01 -6.27 8.50
C ILE A 12 -6.13 -6.88 9.61
N ARG A 13 -6.64 -7.02 10.84
CA ARG A 13 -5.87 -7.54 11.99
C ARG A 13 -5.31 -8.96 11.75
N PRO A 14 -6.05 -9.90 11.12
CA PRO A 14 -5.50 -11.21 10.76
C PRO A 14 -4.27 -11.10 9.83
N LEU A 15 -4.28 -10.18 8.87
CA LEU A 15 -3.16 -9.96 7.95
C LEU A 15 -1.96 -9.35 8.69
N GLN A 16 -2.20 -8.40 9.59
CA GLN A 16 -1.16 -7.81 10.45
C GLN A 16 -0.50 -8.88 11.32
N ALA A 17 -1.29 -9.79 11.91
CA ALA A 17 -0.76 -10.91 12.70
C ALA A 17 0.00 -11.93 11.85
N TYR A 18 -0.46 -12.19 10.63
CA TYR A 18 0.19 -13.12 9.70
C TYR A 18 1.56 -12.63 9.22
N THR A 19 1.80 -11.31 9.22
CA THR A 19 3.06 -10.70 8.79
C THR A 19 4.28 -11.32 9.49
N TRP A 20 4.16 -11.61 10.79
CA TRP A 20 5.25 -12.20 11.59
C TRP A 20 5.51 -13.68 11.29
N LYS A 21 4.62 -14.33 10.53
CA LYS A 21 4.75 -15.73 10.09
C LYS A 21 5.37 -15.85 8.69
N VAL A 22 5.51 -14.73 7.97
CA VAL A 22 6.09 -14.72 6.62
C VAL A 22 7.57 -15.08 6.72
N LYS A 23 8.00 -16.08 5.93
CA LYS A 23 9.39 -16.53 5.86
C LYS A 23 10.24 -15.51 5.09
N CYS A 24 10.66 -14.45 5.77
CA CYS A 24 11.55 -13.43 5.24
C CYS A 24 12.38 -12.83 6.38
N THR A 25 13.22 -11.84 6.07
CA THR A 25 13.99 -11.14 7.10
C THR A 25 13.07 -10.33 8.02
N GLN A 26 13.46 -10.15 9.27
CA GLN A 26 12.73 -9.31 10.24
C GLN A 26 12.45 -7.90 9.68
N LYS A 27 13.41 -7.33 8.95
CA LYS A 27 13.27 -6.03 8.27
C LYS A 27 12.09 -6.01 7.29
N LEU A 28 11.91 -7.07 6.51
CA LEU A 28 10.79 -7.19 5.57
C LEU A 28 9.46 -7.41 6.30
N GLN A 29 9.44 -8.17 7.40
CA GLN A 29 8.23 -8.31 8.23
C GLN A 29 7.78 -6.95 8.80
N HIS A 30 8.70 -6.16 9.36
CA HIS A 30 8.37 -4.81 9.83
C HIS A 30 7.84 -3.93 8.70
N PHE A 31 8.47 -3.97 7.52
CA PHE A 31 8.02 -3.22 6.37
C PHE A 31 6.57 -3.58 5.98
N ILE A 32 6.26 -4.88 5.84
CA ILE A 32 4.89 -5.35 5.54
C ILE A 32 3.90 -4.90 6.61
N TRP A 33 4.27 -4.97 7.89
CA TRP A 33 3.41 -4.51 8.98
C TRP A 33 3.17 -2.99 8.91
N GLN A 34 4.18 -2.20 8.56
CA GLN A 34 4.02 -0.75 8.34
C GLN A 34 3.11 -0.45 7.16
N VAL A 35 3.17 -1.25 6.08
CA VAL A 35 2.22 -1.15 4.94
C VAL A 35 0.79 -1.38 5.41
N LEU A 36 0.52 -2.49 6.12
CA LEU A 36 -0.82 -2.88 6.55
C LEU A 36 -1.43 -1.98 7.63
N THR A 37 -0.61 -1.30 8.42
CA THR A 37 -1.05 -0.28 9.40
C THR A 37 -1.03 1.14 8.80
N GLY A 38 -0.55 1.25 7.57
CA GLY A 38 -0.21 2.47 6.86
C GLY A 38 0.83 3.35 7.57
N CYS A 39 1.56 2.83 8.55
CA CYS A 39 2.61 3.55 9.27
C CYS A 39 3.86 3.88 8.43
N ILE A 40 3.83 3.66 7.12
CA ILE A 40 4.85 4.18 6.20
C ILE A 40 4.68 5.70 6.03
N SER A 41 5.80 6.41 6.04
CA SER A 41 5.88 7.83 5.69
C SER A 41 5.67 8.00 4.19
N VAL A 42 4.42 8.21 3.78
CA VAL A 42 4.06 8.63 2.42
C VAL A 42 3.55 10.06 2.44
N GLY A 43 3.82 10.82 1.37
CA GLY A 43 3.51 12.24 1.28
C GLY A 43 2.05 12.58 1.63
N ALA A 44 1.09 11.78 1.13
CA ALA A 44 -0.33 11.97 1.43
C ALA A 44 -0.65 11.83 2.93
N ARG A 45 0.01 10.91 3.65
CA ARG A 45 -0.23 10.67 5.09
C ARG A 45 0.44 11.71 5.99
N LEU A 46 1.58 12.26 5.56
CA LEU A 46 2.19 13.39 6.27
C LEU A 46 1.33 14.65 6.11
N ARG A 47 0.84 14.93 4.90
CA ARG A 47 -0.10 16.04 4.66
C ARG A 47 -1.40 15.88 5.44
N SER A 48 -1.96 14.68 5.54
CA SER A 48 -3.18 14.44 6.34
C SER A 48 -2.97 14.67 7.85
N ARG A 49 -1.71 14.70 8.32
CA ARG A 49 -1.33 15.03 9.70
C ARG A 49 -0.98 16.50 9.89
N GLY A 50 -1.24 17.35 8.90
CA GLY A 50 -1.00 18.80 8.97
C GLY A 50 0.45 19.21 8.68
N ILE A 51 1.32 18.29 8.26
CA ILE A 51 2.67 18.64 7.83
C ILE A 51 2.59 19.24 6.44
N GLN A 52 3.08 20.49 6.28
CA GLN A 52 3.08 21.19 5.00
C GLN A 52 4.17 20.62 4.09
N ILE A 53 3.79 19.65 3.27
CA ILE A 53 4.61 19.10 2.19
C ILE A 53 3.76 18.94 0.94
N ASP A 54 4.41 18.91 -0.21
CA ASP A 54 3.79 18.45 -1.45
C ASP A 54 3.51 16.93 -1.33
N PRO A 55 2.24 16.49 -1.39
CA PRO A 55 1.93 15.08 -1.30
C PRO A 55 2.18 14.36 -2.62
N GLN A 56 2.56 15.04 -3.71
CA GLN A 56 2.75 14.43 -5.02
C GLN A 56 3.90 13.39 -4.98
N CYS A 57 3.72 12.27 -5.68
CA CYS A 57 4.73 11.22 -5.74
C CYS A 57 6.01 11.75 -6.39
N VAL A 58 7.12 11.70 -5.65
CA VAL A 58 8.45 12.13 -6.11
C VAL A 58 9.00 11.28 -7.26
N GLN A 59 8.49 10.06 -7.42
CA GLN A 59 8.94 9.13 -8.45
C GLN A 59 8.29 9.42 -9.81
N CYS A 60 6.97 9.64 -9.85
CA CYS A 60 6.24 9.78 -11.10
C CYS A 60 5.64 11.17 -11.34
N GLY A 61 5.41 11.96 -10.29
CA GLY A 61 4.80 13.28 -10.40
C GLY A 61 3.31 13.30 -10.82
N MET A 62 2.63 12.15 -10.91
CA MET A 62 1.29 12.10 -11.50
C MET A 62 0.13 12.03 -10.49
N ALA A 63 0.39 11.52 -9.28
CA ALA A 63 -0.62 11.33 -8.25
C ALA A 63 -0.03 11.55 -6.85
N PRO A 64 -0.88 11.74 -5.82
CA PRO A 64 -0.41 11.77 -4.43
C PRO A 64 0.30 10.47 -4.05
N GLU A 65 1.42 10.59 -3.33
CA GLU A 65 2.17 9.50 -2.75
C GLU A 65 1.35 8.86 -1.62
N THR A 66 0.62 7.81 -1.99
CA THR A 66 -0.06 6.90 -1.07
C THR A 66 0.70 5.58 -0.99
N VAL A 67 0.37 4.73 0.00
CA VAL A 67 0.97 3.39 0.12
C VAL A 67 0.64 2.54 -1.12
N ASN A 68 -0.62 2.55 -1.57
CA ASN A 68 -1.02 1.81 -2.77
C ASN A 68 -0.33 2.35 -4.02
N HIS A 69 -0.26 3.67 -4.16
CA HIS A 69 0.42 4.28 -5.28
C HIS A 69 1.88 3.85 -5.33
N MET A 70 2.61 4.02 -4.22
CA MET A 70 4.03 3.70 -4.14
C MET A 70 4.34 2.21 -4.39
N LEU A 71 3.44 1.29 -4.02
CA LEU A 71 3.70 -0.15 -4.12
C LEU A 71 3.10 -0.81 -5.36
N PHE A 72 2.03 -0.26 -5.93
CA PHE A 72 1.23 -0.97 -6.94
C PHE A 72 0.84 -0.12 -8.15
N GLU A 73 0.65 1.20 -8.03
CA GLU A 73 0.08 2.00 -9.13
C GLU A 73 1.10 2.91 -9.80
N CYS A 74 2.20 3.24 -9.11
CA CYS A 74 3.24 4.12 -9.64
C CYS A 74 3.98 3.43 -10.78
N PRO A 75 4.28 4.10 -11.92
CA PRO A 75 4.92 3.45 -13.08
C PRO A 75 6.21 2.68 -12.76
N PRO A 76 7.13 3.20 -11.92
CA PRO A 76 8.27 2.41 -11.46
C PRO A 76 7.88 1.14 -10.69
N ALA A 77 6.81 1.18 -9.87
CA ALA A 77 6.32 0.00 -9.17
C ALA A 77 5.74 -1.03 -10.14
N LEU A 78 4.94 -0.60 -11.11
CA LEU A 78 4.42 -1.46 -12.19
C LEU A 78 5.56 -2.18 -12.92
N GLN A 79 6.61 -1.44 -13.26
CA GLN A 79 7.77 -1.99 -13.93
C GLN A 79 8.49 -3.05 -13.06
N VAL A 80 8.65 -2.80 -11.75
CA VAL A 80 9.26 -3.78 -10.83
C VAL A 80 8.45 -5.08 -10.81
N TRP A 81 7.12 -4.98 -10.74
CA TRP A 81 6.25 -6.17 -10.74
C TRP A 81 6.29 -6.92 -12.07
N ALA A 82 6.21 -6.21 -13.20
CA ALA A 82 6.30 -6.81 -14.53
C ALA A 82 7.62 -7.55 -14.78
N LEU A 83 8.71 -7.10 -14.17
CA LEU A 83 10.03 -7.74 -14.25
C LEU A 83 10.27 -8.80 -13.17
N SER A 84 9.38 -8.93 -12.20
CA SER A 84 9.54 -9.86 -11.09
C SER A 84 9.26 -11.31 -11.53
N PRO A 85 9.88 -12.31 -10.90
CA PRO A 85 9.55 -13.73 -11.15
C PRO A 85 8.25 -14.17 -10.46
N ILE A 86 7.49 -13.24 -9.88
CA ILE A 86 6.26 -13.55 -9.13
C ILE A 86 5.11 -13.64 -10.16
N PRO A 87 4.37 -14.76 -10.21
CA PRO A 87 3.21 -14.86 -11.07
C PRO A 87 2.18 -13.80 -10.71
N THR A 88 1.94 -12.86 -11.61
CA THR A 88 0.86 -11.89 -11.51
C THR A 88 -0.35 -12.43 -12.25
N ALA A 89 -1.51 -12.43 -11.59
CA ALA A 89 -2.76 -12.79 -12.25
C ALA A 89 -3.14 -11.67 -13.22
N PHE A 90 -3.23 -12.01 -14.51
CA PHE A 90 -3.79 -11.12 -15.53
C PHE A 90 -5.18 -10.64 -15.04
N ASP A 91 -5.46 -9.35 -15.22
CA ASP A 91 -6.67 -8.62 -14.84
C ASP A 91 -6.92 -8.34 -13.33
N HIS A 92 -6.09 -8.83 -12.42
CA HIS A 92 -6.29 -8.61 -10.96
C HIS A 92 -5.18 -7.81 -10.29
N PHE A 93 -3.97 -7.91 -10.84
CA PHE A 93 -2.82 -7.16 -10.39
C PHE A 93 -2.53 -6.07 -11.43
N PRO A 94 -2.08 -4.88 -11.04
CA PRO A 94 -1.77 -3.84 -12.01
C PRO A 94 -0.53 -4.26 -12.83
N THR A 95 -0.81 -4.82 -14.00
CA THR A 95 0.11 -5.16 -15.09
C THR A 95 -0.46 -4.61 -16.39
#